data_AF-A0A9D2IUY4-F1
#
_entry.id   AF-A0A9D2IUY4-F1
#
_cell.length_a   1.000
_cell.length_b   1.000
_cell.length_c   1.000
_cell.angle_alpha   90.00
_cell.angle_beta   90.00
_cell.angle_gamma   90.00
#
_symmetry.space_group_name_H-M   'P 1'
#
loop_
_entity.id
_entity.type
_entity.pdbx_description
1 polymer ?
#
loop_
_entity_poly.entity_id
_entity_poly.type
_entity_poly.pdbx_seq_one_letter_code
_entity_poly.pdbx_strand_id
1 'polypeptide(L)'
;MGKKITAGSKEYDLQILNSIIGKGFPVEKFEEAMERVFHGKYRGKLWWDNKPTTIRDGETFHEVNYRCCIEDPKCSHLFCLVLDRETVPGMIIIREGYLEEI
;
A
#
# COMPACT_ATOMS: atom_id res chain seq x y z
N MET A 1 17.85 -5.35 23.79
CA MET A 1 16.39 -5.35 23.98
C MET A 1 15.78 -4.95 22.63
N GLY A 2 15.26 -5.91 21.86
CA GLY A 2 14.72 -5.61 20.52
C GLY A 2 13.41 -4.82 20.65
N LYS A 3 13.27 -3.69 19.95
CA LYS A 3 11.99 -2.97 19.88
C LYS A 3 10.92 -3.91 19.34
N LYS A 4 9.82 -4.08 20.07
CA LYS A 4 8.67 -4.87 19.62
C LYS A 4 8.01 -4.11 18.47
N ILE A 5 8.03 -4.68 17.27
CA ILE A 5 7.35 -4.10 16.10
C ILE A 5 5.85 -4.18 16.38
N THR A 6 5.18 -3.04 16.40
CA THR A 6 3.72 -2.94 16.62
C THR A 6 3.02 -2.65 15.30
N ALA A 7 1.76 -3.04 15.20
CA ALA A 7 0.97 -2.86 13.97
C ALA A 7 0.88 -1.40 13.48
N GLY A 8 1.08 -0.41 14.36
CA GLY A 8 1.09 1.01 14.01
C GLY A 8 2.48 1.61 13.78
N SER A 9 3.54 0.78 13.74
CA SER A 9 4.91 1.27 13.49
C SER A 9 5.20 1.36 12.00
N LYS A 10 6.03 2.34 11.60
CA LYS A 10 6.52 2.48 10.22
C LYS A 10 7.23 1.22 9.75
N GLU A 11 7.97 0.54 10.63
CA GLU A 11 8.65 -0.72 10.32
C GLU A 11 7.69 -1.84 9.94
N TYR A 12 6.52 -1.92 10.59
CA TYR A 12 5.49 -2.91 10.24
C TYR A 12 4.87 -2.58 8.86
N ASP A 13 4.66 -1.30 8.58
CA ASP A 13 4.14 -0.86 7.29
C ASP A 13 5.10 -1.15 6.15
N LEU A 14 6.39 -0.91 6.37
CA LEU A 14 7.43 -1.29 5.42
C LEU A 14 7.47 -2.80 5.18
N GLN A 15 7.21 -3.63 6.20
CA GLN A 15 7.12 -5.09 6.01
C GLN A 15 5.94 -5.47 5.11
N ILE A 16 4.77 -4.89 5.33
CA ILE A 16 3.60 -5.12 4.48
C ILE A 16 3.90 -4.68 3.04
N LEU A 17 4.42 -3.47 2.86
CA LEU A 17 4.75 -2.88 1.56
C LEU A 17 5.76 -3.74 0.79
N ASN A 18 6.86 -4.11 1.43
CA ASN A 18 7.87 -4.99 0.83
C ASN A 18 7.32 -6.39 0.50
N SER A 19 6.29 -6.86 1.20
CA SER A 19 5.67 -8.15 0.92
C SER A 19 4.80 -8.14 -0.34
N ILE A 20 4.40 -6.98 -0.85
CA ILE A 20 3.51 -6.86 -2.02
C ILE A 20 4.20 -6.33 -3.27
N ILE A 21 5.33 -5.64 -3.13
CA ILE A 21 6.14 -5.21 -4.29
C ILE A 21 6.56 -6.42 -5.12
N GLY A 22 6.43 -6.30 -6.44
CA GLY A 22 6.70 -7.34 -7.43
C GLY A 22 5.57 -8.37 -7.61
N LYS A 23 4.53 -8.34 -6.76
CA LYS A 23 3.38 -9.25 -6.93
C LYS A 23 2.45 -8.77 -8.03
N GLY A 24 1.86 -9.75 -8.72
CA GLY A 24 0.79 -9.57 -9.68
C GLY A 24 -0.53 -10.13 -9.18
N PHE A 25 -1.61 -9.42 -9.45
CA PHE A 25 -2.97 -9.86 -9.13
C PHE A 25 -3.88 -9.69 -10.34
N PRO A 26 -4.88 -10.57 -10.55
CA PRO A 26 -5.91 -10.34 -11.55
C PRO A 26 -6.63 -9.02 -11.31
N VAL A 27 -6.96 -8.29 -12.38
CA VAL A 27 -7.60 -6.96 -12.27
C VAL A 27 -8.86 -7.03 -11.40
N GLU A 28 -9.71 -8.03 -11.63
CA GLU A 28 -10.99 -8.20 -10.92
C GLU A 28 -10.84 -8.64 -9.46
N LYS A 29 -9.62 -8.98 -9.03
CA LYS A 29 -9.30 -9.43 -7.66
C LYS A 29 -8.37 -8.49 -6.91
N PHE A 30 -7.93 -7.39 -7.52
CA PHE A 30 -6.88 -6.56 -6.96
C PHE A 30 -7.31 -5.92 -5.63
N GLU A 31 -8.47 -5.27 -5.57
CA GLU A 31 -8.96 -4.60 -4.37
C GLU A 31 -9.26 -5.60 -3.25
N GLU A 32 -9.85 -6.75 -3.57
CA GLU A 32 -10.08 -7.86 -2.62
C GLU A 32 -8.75 -8.38 -2.03
N ALA A 33 -7.70 -8.45 -2.85
CA ALA A 33 -6.36 -8.83 -2.39
C ALA A 33 -5.74 -7.76 -1.49
N MET A 34 -5.88 -6.48 -1.84
CA MET A 34 -5.39 -5.37 -1.00
C MET A 34 -6.12 -5.36 0.35
N GLU A 35 -7.43 -5.51 0.38
CA GLU A 35 -8.20 -5.62 1.63
C GLU A 35 -7.66 -6.73 2.54
N ARG A 36 -7.41 -7.92 1.98
CA ARG A 36 -6.83 -9.05 2.73
C ARG A 36 -5.44 -8.76 3.27
N VAL A 37 -4.59 -8.09 2.50
CA VAL A 37 -3.23 -7.71 2.92
C VAL A 37 -3.30 -6.77 4.13
N PHE A 38 -4.16 -5.75 4.07
CA PHE A 38 -4.19 -4.69 5.07
C PHE A 38 -5.09 -4.99 6.29
N HIS A 39 -6.07 -5.90 6.17
CA HIS A 39 -6.88 -6.37 7.31
C HIS A 39 -6.07 -7.12 8.37
N GLY A 40 -4.84 -7.53 8.08
CA GLY A 40 -3.91 -8.07 9.08
C GLY A 40 -3.48 -7.02 10.12
N LYS A 41 -3.57 -5.73 9.78
CA LYS A 41 -3.09 -4.61 10.61
C LYS A 41 -4.20 -4.03 11.51
N TYR A 42 -5.37 -3.75 10.95
CA TYR A 42 -6.53 -3.19 11.64
C TYR A 42 -7.83 -3.82 11.12
N ARG A 43 -8.91 -3.78 11.93
CA ARG A 43 -10.23 -4.31 11.55
C ARG A 43 -11.11 -3.28 10.80
N GLY A 44 -10.53 -2.16 10.38
CA GLY A 44 -11.24 -1.10 9.68
C GLY A 44 -11.45 -1.41 8.20
N LYS A 45 -12.26 -0.59 7.53
CA LYS A 45 -12.47 -0.66 6.08
C LYS A 45 -11.23 -0.16 5.35
N LEU A 46 -10.90 -0.75 4.20
CA LEU A 46 -9.87 -0.20 3.32
C LEU A 46 -10.43 1.02 2.56
N TRP A 47 -9.81 2.18 2.76
CA TRP A 47 -9.94 3.32 1.85
C TRP A 47 -8.91 3.19 0.74
N TRP A 48 -9.29 3.54 -0.49
CA TRP A 48 -8.37 3.56 -1.62
C TRP A 48 -8.76 4.61 -2.67
N ASP A 49 -7.76 5.05 -3.43
CA ASP A 49 -7.88 5.96 -4.56
C ASP A 49 -6.94 5.50 -5.68
N ASN A 50 -7.45 5.33 -6.89
CA ASN A 50 -6.73 4.80 -8.05
C ASN A 50 -6.37 5.88 -9.08
N LYS A 51 -6.36 7.15 -8.66
CA LYS A 51 -5.98 8.27 -9.51
C LYS A 51 -4.47 8.52 -9.44
N PRO A 52 -3.81 8.81 -10.58
CA PRO A 52 -2.45 9.31 -10.60
C PRO A 52 -2.30 10.57 -9.74
N THR A 53 -1.27 10.61 -8.91
CA THR A 53 -0.92 11.76 -8.08
C THR A 53 0.56 11.74 -7.74
N THR A 54 1.09 12.88 -7.33
CA THR A 54 2.38 12.97 -6.65
C THR A 54 2.16 12.83 -5.15
N ILE A 55 3.03 12.07 -4.48
CA ILE A 55 3.08 11.91 -3.02
C ILE A 55 4.46 12.28 -2.50
N ARG A 56 4.58 12.52 -1.18
CA ARG A 56 5.85 12.79 -0.51
C ARG A 56 6.22 11.67 0.47
N ASP A 57 7.31 10.96 0.19
CA ASP A 57 7.94 10.00 1.13
C ASP A 57 9.15 10.65 1.79
N GLY A 58 8.93 11.23 2.97
CA GLY A 58 9.95 12.01 3.69
C GLY A 58 10.37 13.26 2.93
N GLU A 59 11.56 13.25 2.32
CA GLU A 59 12.10 14.38 1.55
C GLU A 59 11.98 14.21 0.03
N THR A 60 11.51 13.04 -0.44
CA THR A 60 11.44 12.72 -1.88
C THR A 60 9.99 12.72 -2.36
N PHE A 61 9.79 13.14 -3.61
CA PHE A 61 8.49 13.08 -4.28
C PHE A 61 8.45 11.92 -5.27
N HIS A 62 7.31 11.23 -5.32
CA HIS A 62 7.08 10.09 -6.20
C HIS A 62 5.74 10.22 -6.92
N GLU A 63 5.69 9.82 -8.17
CA GLU A 63 4.44 9.65 -8.91
C GLU A 63 3.89 8.25 -8.65
N VAL A 64 2.64 8.18 -8.23
CA VAL A 64 1.93 6.93 -7.92
C VAL A 64 0.55 6.97 -8.56
N ASN A 65 -0.05 5.80 -8.78
CA ASN A 65 -1.37 5.69 -9.41
C ASN A 65 -2.35 4.85 -8.57
N TYR A 66 -1.98 4.52 -7.34
CA TYR A 66 -2.86 3.93 -6.36
C TYR A 66 -2.42 4.29 -4.96
N ARG A 67 -3.37 4.62 -4.09
CA ARG A 67 -3.15 4.88 -2.68
C ARG A 67 -4.18 4.13 -1.87
N CYS A 68 -3.80 3.60 -0.73
CA CYS A 68 -4.74 2.98 0.20
C CYS A 68 -4.28 3.07 1.65
N CYS A 69 -5.23 3.01 2.57
CA CYS A 69 -4.98 2.79 3.98
C CYS A 69 -6.21 2.18 4.64
N ILE A 70 -6.05 1.60 5.83
CA ILE A 70 -7.22 1.24 6.63
C ILE A 70 -7.77 2.52 7.28
N GLU A 71 -9.08 2.73 7.18
CA GLU A 71 -9.82 3.76 7.90
C GLU A 71 -9.84 3.42 9.40
N ASP A 72 -8.73 3.71 10.08
CA ASP A 72 -8.56 3.59 11.52
C ASP A 72 -7.79 4.82 12.03
N PRO A 73 -8.21 5.47 13.14
CA PRO A 73 -7.51 6.62 13.71
C PRO A 73 -6.04 6.37 14.07
N LYS A 74 -5.61 5.12 14.18
CA LYS A 74 -4.22 4.73 14.46
C LYS A 74 -3.37 4.54 13.21
N CYS A 75 -3.98 4.63 12.03
CA CYS A 75 -3.27 4.52 10.77
C CYS A 75 -2.54 5.84 10.48
N SER A 76 -1.22 5.81 10.54
CA SER A 76 -0.39 7.01 10.35
C SER A 76 0.21 7.14 8.95
N HIS A 77 -0.06 6.19 8.04
CA HIS A 77 0.53 6.20 6.71
C HIS A 77 -0.47 5.77 5.62
N LEU A 78 -0.39 6.44 4.47
CA LEU A 78 -0.88 5.93 3.20
C LEU A 78 0.15 4.97 2.60
N PHE A 79 -0.34 3.86 2.07
CA PHE A 79 0.43 3.00 1.18
C PHE A 79 0.23 3.50 -0.25
N CYS A 80 1.30 3.99 -0.85
CA CYS A 80 1.28 4.64 -2.16
C CYS A 80 2.01 3.73 -3.17
N LEU A 81 1.30 3.21 -4.16
CA LEU A 81 1.76 2.15 -5.05
C LEU A 81 1.86 2.63 -6.50
N VAL A 82 2.89 2.14 -7.19
CA VAL A 82 3.01 2.25 -8.65
C VAL A 82 2.52 0.93 -9.24
N LEU A 83 1.34 0.98 -9.86
CA LEU A 83 0.72 -0.16 -10.52
C LEU A 83 1.04 -0.15 -12.01
N ASP A 84 1.51 -1.28 -12.52
CA ASP A 84 1.61 -1.57 -13.94
C ASP A 84 0.41 -2.44 -14.34
N ARG A 85 -0.39 -1.92 -15.28
CA ARG A 85 -1.62 -2.55 -15.78
C ARG A 85 -1.51 -2.93 -17.26
N GLU A 86 -0.35 -2.67 -17.88
CA GLU A 86 -0.17 -2.73 -19.34
C GLU A 86 0.72 -3.90 -19.74
N THR A 87 1.76 -4.20 -18.96
CA THR A 87 2.76 -5.22 -19.33
C THR A 87 2.17 -6.63 -19.41
N VAL A 88 1.22 -6.96 -18.52
CA VAL A 88 0.60 -8.29 -18.46
C VAL A 88 -0.92 -8.15 -18.59
N PRO A 89 -1.53 -8.55 -19.72
CA PRO A 89 -2.97 -8.43 -19.91
C PRO A 89 -3.77 -9.13 -18.81
N GLY A 90 -4.75 -8.44 -18.25
CA GLY A 90 -5.60 -8.97 -17.19
C GLY A 90 -4.97 -8.99 -15.79
N MET A 91 -3.76 -8.45 -15.63
CA MET A 91 -3.06 -8.40 -14.34
C MET A 91 -2.66 -6.97 -13.97
N ILE A 92 -2.59 -6.74 -12.66
CA ILE A 92 -2.02 -5.54 -12.05
C ILE A 92 -0.76 -5.96 -11.31
N ILE A 93 0.39 -5.42 -11.70
CA ILE A 93 1.69 -5.66 -11.06
C ILE A 93 2.04 -4.45 -10.18
N ILE A 94 2.39 -4.69 -8.92
CA ILE A 94 2.89 -3.63 -8.04
C ILE A 94 4.39 -3.47 -8.30
N ARG A 95 4.78 -2.43 -9.04
CA ARG A 95 6.18 -2.18 -9.43
C ARG A 95 7.00 -1.63 -8.28
N GLU A 96 6.44 -0.62 -7.63
CA GLU A 96 7.08 0.15 -6.56
C GLU A 96 6.04 0.51 -5.49
N GLY A 97 6.52 0.88 -4.32
CA GLY A 97 5.66 1.28 -3.22
C GLY A 97 6.39 2.20 -2.25
N TYR A 98 5.63 3.13 -1.66
CA TYR A 98 6.10 4.20 -0.79
C TYR A 98 5.12 4.40 0.37
N LEU A 99 5.58 5.07 1.43
CA LEU A 99 4.73 5.46 2.56
C LEU A 99 4.66 6.99 2.66
N GLU A 100 3.45 7.53 2.71
CA GLU A 100 3.21 8.97 2.97
C GLU A 100 2.55 9.12 4.34
N GLU A 101 3.06 10.00 5.19
CA GLU A 101 2.48 10.28 6.51
C GLU A 101 1.15 11.05 6.37
N ILE A 102 0.16 10.71 7.21
CA ILE A 102 -1.18 11.33 7.25
C ILE A 102 -1.31 12.30 8.43
#